data_AF-A0A4P9J0E5-F1
#
_entry.id   AF-A0A4P9J0E5-F1
#
_cell.length_a   1.000
_cell.length_b   1.000
_cell.length_c   1.000
_cell.angle_alpha   90.00
_cell.angle_beta   90.00
_cell.angle_gamma   90.00
#
_symmetry.space_group_name_H-M   'P 1'
#
loop_
_entity.id
_entity.type
_entity.pdbx_description
1 polymer ?
#
loop_
_entity_poly.entity_id
_entity_poly.type
_entity_poly.pdbx_seq_one_letter_code
_entity_poly.pdbx_strand_id
1 'polypeptide(L)'
;MKIHKGDIAMDMIEDAIDLYNEERFISSLHLSAAASELLSGLSEIYGFESSHQNLKKMVWDFHNSNPDFFSKPRLAIKKFNYSKNAVKHINGDKDQLAYILPKMDSEMYINQCQKMLENFGICLLKRI
;
A
#
# COMPACT_ATOMS: atom_id res chain seq x y z
N MET A 1 -5.09 -3.62 -30.78
CA MET A 1 -4.25 -4.29 -29.77
C MET A 1 -4.87 -4.02 -28.41
N LYS A 2 -5.36 -5.04 -27.68
CA LYS A 2 -6.03 -4.82 -26.39
C LYS A 2 -4.97 -5.02 -25.32
N ILE A 3 -4.39 -3.93 -24.83
CA ILE A 3 -3.37 -3.98 -23.77
C ILE A 3 -4.04 -4.57 -22.52
N HIS A 4 -3.53 -5.68 -22.02
CA HIS A 4 -4.07 -6.32 -20.83
C HIS A 4 -3.54 -5.58 -19.60
N LYS A 5 -4.39 -5.35 -18.59
CA LYS A 5 -3.97 -4.68 -17.34
C LYS A 5 -2.81 -5.40 -16.64
N GLY A 6 -2.68 -6.71 -16.88
CA GLY A 6 -1.55 -7.51 -16.38
C GLY A 6 -0.22 -7.13 -17.02
N ASP A 7 -0.20 -6.89 -18.34
CA ASP A 7 1.01 -6.48 -19.05
C ASP A 7 1.52 -5.14 -18.53
N ILE A 8 0.60 -4.18 -18.36
CA ILE A 8 0.90 -2.86 -17.78
C ILE A 8 1.48 -3.02 -16.37
N ALA A 9 0.87 -3.86 -15.53
CA ALA A 9 1.35 -4.05 -14.17
C ALA A 9 2.76 -4.67 -14.14
N MET A 10 3.05 -5.63 -15.03
CA MET A 10 4.39 -6.22 -15.15
C MET A 10 5.44 -5.17 -15.53
N ASP A 11 5.18 -4.37 -16.58
CA ASP A 11 6.09 -3.30 -17.00
C ASP A 11 6.36 -2.31 -15.85
N MET A 12 5.30 -1.92 -15.13
CA MET A 12 5.42 -0.99 -13.99
C MET A 12 6.30 -1.54 -12.85
N ILE A 13 6.26 -2.85 -12.59
CA ILE A 13 7.10 -3.47 -11.56
C ILE A 13 8.55 -3.59 -12.01
N GLU A 14 8.80 -3.93 -13.27
CA GLU A 14 10.16 -3.98 -13.78
C GLU A 14 10.83 -2.60 -13.71
N ASP A 15 10.11 -1.55 -14.10
CA ASP A 15 10.56 -0.17 -13.98
C ASP A 15 10.73 0.24 -12.50
N ALA A 16 9.82 -0.19 -11.61
CA ALA A 16 9.93 0.09 -10.18
C ALA A 16 11.18 -0.55 -9.55
N ILE A 17 11.57 -1.74 -9.99
CA ILE A 17 12.79 -2.43 -9.52
C ILE A 17 14.04 -1.69 -10.01
N ASP A 18 14.08 -1.27 -11.26
CA ASP A 18 15.21 -0.48 -11.79
C ASP A 18 15.37 0.82 -11.01
N LEU A 19 14.27 1.55 -10.79
CA LEU A 19 14.26 2.77 -9.99
C LEU A 19 14.65 2.54 -8.52
N TYR A 20 14.30 1.39 -7.94
CA TYR A 20 14.72 1.04 -6.59
C TYR A 20 16.25 0.88 -6.52
N ASN A 21 16.81 0.16 -7.49
CA ASN A 21 18.25 -0.08 -7.59
C ASN A 21 19.05 1.19 -7.91
N GLU A 22 18.42 2.17 -8.56
CA GLU A 22 18.94 3.54 -8.75
C GLU A 22 18.77 4.45 -7.52
N GLU A 23 18.29 3.93 -6.39
CA GLU A 23 17.96 4.68 -5.16
C GLU A 23 16.88 5.76 -5.33
N ARG A 24 16.09 5.69 -6.41
CA ARG A 24 14.99 6.60 -6.72
C ARG A 24 13.70 6.14 -6.04
N PHE A 25 13.76 5.99 -4.72
CA PHE A 25 12.75 5.28 -3.93
C PHE A 25 11.34 5.87 -4.00
N ILE A 26 11.18 7.18 -4.16
CA ILE A 26 9.84 7.80 -4.29
C ILE A 26 9.18 7.39 -5.62
N SER A 27 9.94 7.40 -6.71
CA SER A 27 9.44 6.97 -8.02
C SER A 27 9.17 5.47 -8.04
N SER A 28 10.09 4.68 -7.47
CA SER A 28 9.89 3.24 -7.28
C SER A 28 8.62 2.94 -6.49
N LEU A 29 8.43 3.62 -5.34
CA LEU A 29 7.23 3.49 -4.51
C LEU A 29 5.96 3.81 -5.28
N HIS A 30 5.96 4.89 -6.08
CA HIS A 30 4.78 5.28 -6.83
C HIS A 30 4.38 4.21 -7.86
N LEU A 31 5.36 3.70 -8.62
CA LEU A 31 5.10 2.67 -9.62
C LEU A 31 4.72 1.32 -9.00
N SER A 32 5.44 0.88 -7.95
CA SER A 32 5.15 -0.40 -7.32
C SER A 32 3.80 -0.40 -6.59
N ALA A 33 3.39 0.72 -5.99
CA ALA A 33 2.06 0.87 -5.40
C ALA A 33 0.95 0.80 -6.46
N ALA A 34 1.12 1.49 -7.59
CA ALA A 34 0.14 1.45 -8.68
C ALA A 34 0.05 0.07 -9.34
N ALA A 35 1.18 -0.63 -9.50
CA ALA A 35 1.19 -2.01 -9.99
C ALA A 35 0.50 -2.97 -9.01
N SER A 36 0.71 -2.78 -7.69
CA SER A 36 0.04 -3.56 -6.64
C SER A 36 -1.48 -3.43 -6.72
N GLU A 37 -2.01 -2.22 -6.96
CA GLU A 37 -3.45 -2.00 -7.14
C GLU A 37 -4.01 -2.78 -8.34
N LEU A 38 -3.31 -2.73 -9.49
CA LEU A 38 -3.71 -3.45 -10.69
C LEU A 38 -3.68 -4.97 -10.50
N LEU A 39 -2.59 -5.49 -9.93
CA LEU A 39 -2.44 -6.92 -9.65
C LEU A 39 -3.46 -7.39 -8.62
N SER A 40 -3.75 -6.60 -7.60
CA SER A 40 -4.76 -6.95 -6.60
C SER A 40 -6.15 -7.08 -7.22
N GLY A 41 -6.53 -6.16 -8.12
CA GLY A 41 -7.78 -6.26 -8.87
C GLY A 41 -7.83 -7.49 -9.77
N LEU A 42 -6.72 -7.85 -10.40
CA LEU A 42 -6.62 -9.09 -11.20
C LEU A 42 -6.73 -10.33 -10.33
N SER A 43 -5.99 -10.41 -9.21
CA SER A 43 -6.06 -11.53 -8.28
C SER A 43 -7.49 -11.78 -7.80
N GLU A 44 -8.23 -10.72 -7.47
CA GLU A 44 -9.64 -10.84 -7.06
C GLU A 44 -10.54 -11.42 -8.17
N ILE A 45 -10.33 -11.03 -9.43
CA ILE A 45 -11.09 -11.56 -10.58
C ILE A 45 -10.86 -13.06 -10.76
N TYR A 46 -9.63 -13.52 -10.52
CA TYR A 46 -9.23 -14.93 -10.68
C TYR A 46 -9.36 -15.75 -9.39
N GLY A 47 -9.84 -15.16 -8.29
CA GLY A 47 -10.01 -15.84 -7.01
C GLY A 47 -8.72 -16.12 -6.24
N PHE A 48 -7.64 -15.41 -6.58
CA PHE A 48 -6.37 -15.46 -5.85
C PHE A 48 -6.31 -14.45 -4.71
N GLU A 49 -5.36 -14.68 -3.80
CA GLU A 49 -5.08 -13.75 -2.70
C GLU A 49 -4.62 -12.38 -3.24
N SER A 50 -5.14 -11.31 -2.66
CA SER A 50 -4.87 -9.93 -3.08
C SER A 50 -4.48 -9.03 -1.91
N SER A 51 -3.73 -7.95 -2.20
CA SER A 51 -3.42 -6.89 -1.23
C SER A 51 -4.67 -6.29 -0.61
N HIS A 52 -5.71 -6.10 -1.43
CA HIS A 52 -6.98 -5.51 -1.01
C HIS A 52 -7.68 -6.38 0.02
N GLN A 53 -7.71 -7.70 -0.21
CA GLN A 53 -8.32 -8.65 0.73
C GLN A 53 -7.53 -8.71 2.04
N ASN A 54 -6.19 -8.73 1.95
CA ASN A 54 -5.32 -8.73 3.13
C ASN A 54 -5.45 -7.47 3.96
N LEU A 55 -5.52 -6.29 3.32
CA LEU A 55 -5.75 -5.02 3.99
C LEU A 55 -7.12 -4.98 4.67
N LYS A 56 -8.19 -5.40 3.98
CA LYS A 56 -9.54 -5.47 4.55
C LYS A 56 -9.58 -6.35 5.80
N LYS A 57 -8.94 -7.53 5.72
CA LYS A 57 -8.84 -8.47 6.84
C LYS A 57 -8.05 -7.87 8.02
N MET A 58 -6.90 -7.27 7.75
CA MET A 58 -6.08 -6.63 8.78
C MET A 58 -6.84 -5.49 9.50
N VAL A 59 -7.53 -4.62 8.75
CA VAL A 59 -8.33 -3.54 9.32
C VAL A 59 -9.47 -4.09 10.18
N TRP A 60 -10.13 -5.15 9.72
CA TRP A 60 -11.18 -5.84 10.47
C TRP A 60 -10.65 -6.45 11.77
N ASP A 61 -9.52 -7.15 11.72
CA ASP A 61 -8.90 -7.78 12.89
C ASP A 61 -8.42 -6.71 13.89
N PHE A 62 -7.79 -5.63 13.41
CA PHE A 62 -7.37 -4.51 14.24
C PHE A 62 -8.54 -3.83 14.96
N HIS A 63 -9.65 -3.60 14.25
CA HIS A 63 -10.87 -3.04 14.82
C HIS A 63 -11.44 -3.94 15.94
N ASN A 64 -11.54 -5.25 15.69
CA ASN A 64 -12.08 -6.19 16.67
C ASN A 64 -11.19 -6.36 17.90
N SER A 65 -9.87 -6.25 17.74
CA SER A 65 -8.92 -6.34 18.86
C SER A 65 -8.75 -5.01 19.62
N ASN A 66 -9.15 -3.86 19.06
CA ASN A 66 -8.93 -2.55 19.66
C ASN A 66 -10.20 -1.66 19.62
N PRO A 67 -11.32 -2.10 20.18
CA PRO A 67 -12.60 -1.37 20.10
C PRO A 67 -12.53 0.05 20.70
N ASP A 68 -11.67 0.26 21.70
CA ASP A 68 -11.50 1.56 22.37
C ASP A 68 -10.60 2.54 21.59
N PHE A 69 -9.77 2.07 20.66
CA PHE A 69 -8.81 2.91 19.92
C PHE A 69 -9.51 3.93 19.02
N PHE A 70 -10.67 3.55 18.45
CA PHE A 70 -11.48 4.42 17.61
C PHE A 70 -12.42 5.34 18.40
N SER A 71 -12.39 5.28 19.75
CA SER A 71 -13.51 5.80 20.52
C SER A 71 -13.49 7.32 20.78
N LYS A 72 -12.35 8.01 21.00
CA LYS A 72 -12.40 9.43 21.49
C LYS A 72 -11.22 10.36 21.09
N PRO A 73 -11.35 11.11 19.98
CA PRO A 73 -10.41 12.17 19.56
C PRO A 73 -10.14 13.26 20.61
N ARG A 74 -11.12 13.56 21.47
CA ARG A 74 -11.01 14.60 22.52
C ARG A 74 -9.95 14.33 23.59
N LEU A 75 -9.58 13.07 23.81
CA LEU A 75 -8.56 12.71 24.81
C LEU A 75 -7.13 13.05 24.32
N ALA A 76 -6.90 13.06 23.00
CA ALA A 76 -5.58 13.37 22.42
C ALA A 76 -5.20 14.85 22.55
N ILE A 77 -6.16 15.78 22.38
CA ILE A 77 -5.95 17.23 22.52
C ILE A 77 -5.40 17.59 23.90
N LYS A 78 -5.93 16.94 24.94
CA LYS A 78 -5.55 17.20 26.34
C LYS A 78 -4.20 16.60 26.71
N LYS A 79 -3.77 15.55 26.01
CA LYS A 79 -2.53 14.80 26.29
C LYS A 79 -1.30 15.42 25.61
N PHE A 80 -1.45 15.99 24.42
CA PHE A 80 -0.32 16.46 23.60
C PHE A 80 -0.25 17.98 23.40
N ASN A 81 -1.20 18.75 23.95
CA ASN A 81 -1.18 20.22 24.02
C ASN A 81 -1.01 20.94 22.66
N TYR A 82 -1.65 20.44 21.61
CA TYR A 82 -1.62 21.05 20.28
C TYR A 82 -2.57 22.24 20.15
N SER A 83 -2.23 23.20 19.28
CA SER A 83 -3.03 24.39 19.02
C SER A 83 -4.31 24.06 18.23
N LYS A 84 -5.42 24.76 18.50
CA LYS A 84 -6.73 24.54 17.83
C LYS A 84 -6.65 24.62 16.30
N ASN A 85 -5.70 25.39 15.76
CA ASN A 85 -5.53 25.54 14.31
C ASN A 85 -4.79 24.36 13.66
N ALA A 86 -3.87 23.69 14.38
CA ALA A 86 -3.22 22.47 13.90
C ALA A 86 -4.22 21.31 13.71
N VAL A 87 -5.33 21.34 14.45
CA VAL A 87 -6.43 20.37 14.38
C VAL A 87 -7.45 20.72 13.29
N LYS A 88 -7.48 21.97 12.80
CA LYS A 88 -8.52 22.46 11.87
C LYS A 88 -8.40 21.90 10.45
N HIS A 89 -7.23 21.36 10.09
CA HIS A 89 -6.99 20.65 8.84
C HIS A 89 -7.03 19.11 9.00
N ILE A 90 -7.24 18.63 10.23
CA ILE A 90 -7.59 17.24 10.52
C ILE A 90 -9.12 17.19 10.50
N ASN A 91 -9.70 17.10 9.30
CA ASN A 91 -11.15 17.30 9.10
C ASN A 91 -11.94 16.00 8.99
N GLY A 92 -11.38 14.89 9.45
CA GLY A 92 -12.15 13.69 9.76
C GLY A 92 -11.48 12.89 10.88
N ASP A 93 -12.29 12.24 11.71
CA ASP A 93 -11.88 11.24 12.72
C ASP A 93 -11.13 10.02 12.13
N LYS A 94 -10.66 10.11 10.88
CA LYS A 94 -10.04 9.09 10.04
C LYS A 94 -8.74 9.53 9.38
N ASP A 95 -8.32 10.79 9.50
CA ASP A 95 -7.10 11.26 8.85
C ASP A 95 -5.88 10.76 9.64
N GLN A 96 -5.48 9.54 9.31
CA GLN A 96 -4.24 8.92 9.74
C GLN A 96 -3.11 9.55 8.93
N LEU A 97 -2.22 10.28 9.59
CA LEU A 97 -0.95 10.67 8.99
C LEU A 97 -0.09 9.40 8.88
N ALA A 98 0.01 8.83 7.69
CA ALA A 98 0.95 7.76 7.39
C ALA A 98 2.33 8.36 7.18
N TYR A 99 3.29 7.96 8.01
CA TYR A 99 4.70 8.25 7.74
C TYR A 99 5.18 7.28 6.67
N ILE A 100 5.60 7.80 5.52
CA ILE A 100 6.15 7.01 4.43
C ILE A 100 7.66 6.95 4.61
N LEU A 101 8.22 5.74 4.58
CA LEU A 101 9.64 5.44 4.46
C LEU A 101 9.89 4.94 3.04
N PRO A 102 10.18 5.82 2.06
CA PRO A 102 10.08 5.47 0.63
C PRO A 102 10.88 4.23 0.24
N LYS A 103 12.06 4.02 0.82
CA LYS A 103 12.86 2.82 0.60
C LYS A 103 12.16 1.56 1.10
N MET A 104 11.73 1.55 2.37
CA MET A 104 11.08 0.37 2.96
C MET A 104 9.72 0.09 2.33
N ASP A 105 8.95 1.15 2.06
CA ASP A 105 7.63 1.00 1.46
C ASP A 105 7.70 0.55 0.00
N SER A 106 8.66 1.07 -0.79
CA SER A 106 8.85 0.61 -2.17
C SER A 106 9.25 -0.86 -2.22
N GLU A 107 10.18 -1.29 -1.37
CA GLU A 107 10.58 -2.69 -1.23
C GLU A 107 9.41 -3.59 -0.83
N MET A 108 8.60 -3.15 0.14
CA MET A 108 7.39 -3.87 0.55
C MET A 108 6.44 -4.08 -0.65
N TYR A 109 6.13 -3.02 -1.40
CA TYR A 109 5.23 -3.11 -2.56
C TYR A 109 5.81 -3.96 -3.70
N ILE A 110 7.12 -3.87 -3.98
CA ILE A 110 7.79 -4.74 -4.97
C ILE A 110 7.64 -6.21 -4.58
N ASN A 111 7.98 -6.56 -3.34
CA ASN A 111 7.88 -7.93 -2.84
C ASN A 111 6.44 -8.45 -2.83
N GLN A 112 5.47 -7.59 -2.48
CA GLN A 112 4.05 -7.93 -2.52
C GLN A 112 3.59 -8.23 -3.95
N CYS A 113 3.99 -7.41 -4.91
CA CYS A 113 3.67 -7.62 -6.31
C CYS A 113 4.27 -8.91 -6.86
N GLN A 114 5.54 -9.20 -6.54
CA GLN A 114 6.19 -10.44 -6.94
C GLN A 114 5.43 -11.67 -6.43
N LYS A 115 5.01 -11.68 -5.17
CA LYS A 115 4.17 -12.76 -4.62
C LYS A 115 2.83 -12.90 -5.34
N MET A 116 2.18 -11.79 -5.71
CA MET A 116 0.93 -11.86 -6.48
C MET A 116 1.17 -12.43 -7.88
N LEU A 117 2.28 -12.08 -8.55
CA LEU A 117 2.66 -12.63 -9.86
C LEU A 117 2.94 -14.14 -9.80
N GLU A 118 3.52 -14.63 -8.70
CA GLU A 118 3.74 -16.07 -8.49
C GLU A 118 2.42 -16.86 -8.50
N ASN A 119 1.31 -16.28 -8.01
CA ASN A 119 -0.02 -16.91 -8.10
C ASN A 119 -0.50 -17.09 -9.56
N PHE A 120 0.00 -16.27 -10.48
CA PHE A 120 -0.24 -16.39 -11.92
C PHE A 120 0.80 -17.28 -12.63
N GLY A 121 1.73 -17.88 -11.90
CA GLY A 121 2.85 -18.65 -12.46
C GLY A 121 3.92 -17.78 -13.12
N ILE A 122 3.94 -16.47 -12.82
CA ILE A 122 4.87 -15.51 -13.39
C ILE A 122 5.94 -15.19 -12.34
N CYS A 123 7.21 -15.33 -12.74
CA CYS A 123 8.35 -14.98 -11.91
C CYS A 123 9.21 -13.98 -12.67
N LEU A 124 9.40 -12.79 -12.09
CA LEU A 124 10.26 -11.77 -12.68
C LEU A 124 11.73 -12.15 -12.46
N LEU A 125 12.54 -11.91 -13.50
CA LEU A 125 13.99 -12.15 -13.43
C LEU A 125 14.70 -11.08 -12.61
N LYS A 126 14.16 -9.85 -12.57
CA LYS A 126 14.70 -8.73 -11.81
C LYS A 126 14.32 -8.85 -10.32
N ARG A 127 15.28 -8.52 -9.45
CA ARG A 127 15.14 -8.50 -7.99
C ARG A 127 15.83 -7.27 -7.41
N ILE A 128 15.41 -6.89 -6.21
CA ILE A 128 16.02 -5.88 -5.35
C ILE A 128 16.98 -6.54 -4.35
#